data_AF-A0A4U2Y7R9-F1
#
_entry.id   AF-A0A4U2Y7R9-F1
#
_cell.length_a   1.000
_cell.length_b   1.000
_cell.length_c   1.000
_cell.angle_alpha   90.00
_cell.angle_beta   90.00
_cell.angle_gamma   90.00
#
_symmetry.space_group_name_H-M   'P 1'
#
loop_
_entity.id
_entity.type
_entity.pdbx_description
1 polymer ?
#
loop_
_entity_poly.entity_id
_entity_poly.type
_entity_poly.pdbx_seq_one_letter_code
_entity_poly.pdbx_strand_id
1 'polypeptide(L)'
;MAKHEKRFLKSYESKASEYLNDKEKASTLLKKADKKAIGDVWEKLQLLFHIFGDWTSGKYRAIPVKSILMIIGGILYFVSPVDAITDFIPVVGLLDDATIIGLVFRQVSSDLALYKEWKQKEFSQE
;
A
#
# COMPACT_ATOMS: atom_id res chain seq x y z
N MET A 1 36.16 8.86 6.62
CA MET A 1 35.24 7.81 6.09
C MET A 1 35.78 6.44 6.44
N ALA A 2 34.98 5.62 7.10
CA ALA A 2 35.43 4.33 7.64
C ALA A 2 35.70 3.32 6.51
N LYS A 3 36.67 2.42 6.68
CA LYS A 3 37.04 1.39 5.69
C LYS A 3 35.83 0.53 5.23
N HIS A 4 34.85 0.34 6.11
CA HIS A 4 33.60 -0.36 5.81
C HIS A 4 32.70 0.39 4.81
N GLU A 5 32.64 1.71 4.92
CA GLU A 5 31.82 2.59 4.09
C GLU A 5 32.32 2.60 2.64
N LYS A 6 33.65 2.69 2.45
CA LYS A 6 34.28 2.57 1.11
C LYS A 6 34.01 1.22 0.43
N ARG A 7 34.01 0.13 1.20
CA ARG A 7 33.74 -1.21 0.66
C ARG A 7 32.27 -1.37 0.26
N PHE A 8 31.36 -0.79 1.05
CA PHE A 8 29.93 -0.76 0.75
C PHE A 8 29.64 0.04 -0.53
N LEU A 9 30.17 1.27 -0.63
CA LEU A 9 30.02 2.13 -1.80
C LEU A 9 30.54 1.45 -3.08
N LYS A 10 31.74 0.85 -3.03
CA LYS A 10 32.31 0.13 -4.18
C LYS A 10 31.45 -1.05 -4.63
N SER A 11 30.81 -1.76 -3.68
CA SER A 11 29.88 -2.84 -4.02
C SER A 11 28.59 -2.31 -4.64
N TYR A 12 28.11 -1.14 -4.21
CA TYR A 12 26.94 -0.49 -4.81
C TYR A 12 27.24 0.02 -6.22
N GLU A 13 28.38 0.69 -6.41
CA GLU A 13 28.85 1.15 -7.73
C GLU A 13 28.96 -0.02 -8.71
N SER A 14 29.54 -1.14 -8.29
CA SER A 14 29.67 -2.33 -9.15
C SER A 14 28.31 -2.88 -9.59
N LYS A 15 27.33 -2.96 -8.67
CA LYS A 15 25.97 -3.44 -8.98
C LYS A 15 25.22 -2.43 -9.85
N ALA A 16 25.31 -1.13 -9.54
CA ALA A 16 24.66 -0.09 -10.32
C ALA A 16 25.22 -0.02 -11.74
N SER A 17 26.55 -0.14 -11.90
CA SER A 17 27.21 -0.16 -13.21
C SER A 17 26.76 -1.34 -14.08
N GLU A 18 26.40 -2.48 -13.48
CA GLU A 18 25.86 -3.62 -14.21
C GLU A 18 24.51 -3.27 -14.88
N TYR A 19 23.62 -2.57 -14.16
CA TYR A 19 22.35 -2.09 -14.73
C TYR A 19 22.53 -0.93 -15.70
N LEU A 20 23.51 -0.05 -15.48
CA LEU A 20 23.80 1.05 -16.40
C LEU A 20 24.28 0.56 -17.77
N ASN A 21 25.04 -0.54 -17.80
CA ASN A 21 25.64 -1.08 -19.01
C ASN A 21 24.80 -2.18 -19.69
N ASP A 22 23.76 -2.70 -19.02
CA ASP A 22 22.88 -3.76 -19.54
C ASP A 22 21.41 -3.29 -19.53
N LYS A 23 20.96 -2.83 -20.70
CA LYS A 23 19.61 -2.29 -20.91
C LYS A 23 18.52 -3.34 -20.62
N GLU A 24 18.78 -4.62 -20.92
CA GLU A 24 17.80 -5.68 -20.65
C GLU A 24 17.67 -5.97 -19.16
N LYS A 25 18.79 -6.01 -18.43
CA LYS A 25 18.76 -6.14 -16.95
C LYS A 25 18.08 -4.95 -16.31
N ALA A 26 18.36 -3.73 -16.75
CA ALA A 26 17.68 -2.53 -16.25
C ALA A 26 16.17 -2.59 -16.51
N SER A 27 15.75 -2.90 -17.74
CA SER A 27 14.34 -3.05 -18.11
C SER A 27 13.64 -4.14 -17.29
N THR A 28 14.29 -5.27 -17.07
CA THR A 28 13.77 -6.36 -16.26
C THR A 28 13.63 -5.98 -14.78
N LEU A 29 14.60 -5.26 -14.24
CA LEU A 29 14.54 -4.75 -12.87
C LEU A 29 13.36 -3.77 -12.70
N LEU A 30 13.22 -2.83 -13.63
CA LEU A 30 12.12 -1.86 -13.62
C LEU A 30 10.76 -2.54 -13.71
N LYS A 31 10.57 -3.48 -14.64
CA LYS A 31 9.32 -4.26 -14.76
C LYS A 31 8.99 -5.04 -13.49
N LYS A 32 10.00 -5.63 -12.83
CA LYS A 32 9.81 -6.35 -11.57
C LYS A 32 9.43 -5.40 -10.43
N ALA A 33 10.09 -4.24 -10.34
CA ALA A 33 9.81 -3.24 -9.34
C ALA A 33 8.39 -2.67 -9.50
N ASP A 34 8.01 -2.32 -10.74
CA ASP A 34 6.70 -1.79 -11.09
C ASP A 34 5.58 -2.79 -10.78
N LYS A 35 5.71 -4.03 -11.28
CA LYS A 35 4.75 -5.10 -10.99
C LYS A 35 4.60 -5.35 -9.49
N LYS A 36 5.71 -5.34 -8.74
CA LYS A 36 5.68 -5.56 -7.29
C LYS A 36 5.03 -4.38 -6.56
N ALA A 37 5.39 -3.15 -6.89
CA ALA A 37 4.82 -1.96 -6.26
C ALA A 37 3.30 -1.89 -6.48
N ILE A 38 2.84 -2.10 -7.72
CA ILE A 38 1.42 -2.12 -8.06
C ILE A 38 0.72 -3.30 -7.38
N GLY A 39 1.32 -4.50 -7.39
CA GLY A 39 0.76 -5.69 -6.75
C GLY A 39 0.56 -5.52 -5.24
N ASP A 40 1.60 -5.05 -4.54
CA ASP A 40 1.55 -4.83 -3.09
C ASP A 40 0.48 -3.79 -2.69
N VAL A 41 0.28 -2.75 -3.50
CA VAL A 41 -0.78 -1.75 -3.28
C VAL A 41 -2.16 -2.33 -3.59
N TRP A 42 -2.29 -3.08 -4.68
CA TRP A 42 -3.54 -3.70 -5.09
C TRP A 42 -4.05 -4.71 -4.04
N GLU A 43 -3.17 -5.56 -3.51
CA GLU A 43 -3.53 -6.51 -2.46
C GLU A 43 -4.04 -5.83 -1.19
N LYS A 44 -3.44 -4.69 -0.82
CA LYS A 44 -3.91 -3.89 0.32
C LYS A 44 -5.30 -3.30 0.06
N LEU A 45 -5.52 -2.75 -1.13
CA LEU A 45 -6.83 -2.20 -1.53
C LEU A 45 -7.91 -3.27 -1.53
N GLN A 46 -7.64 -4.46 -2.07
CA GLN A 46 -8.58 -5.58 -2.04
C GLN A 46 -9.00 -5.94 -0.61
N LEU A 47 -8.04 -5.94 0.34
CA LEU A 47 -8.35 -6.21 1.74
C LEU A 47 -9.25 -5.10 2.33
N LEU A 48 -8.98 -3.83 2.02
CA LEU A 48 -9.82 -2.71 2.44
C LEU A 48 -11.24 -2.83 1.88
N PHE A 49 -11.39 -3.22 0.62
CA PHE A 49 -12.71 -3.47 0.02
C PHE A 49 -13.44 -4.64 0.68
N HIS A 50 -12.74 -5.74 0.96
CA HIS A 50 -13.34 -6.90 1.60
C HIS A 50 -13.89 -6.58 2.99
N ILE A 51 -13.10 -5.94 3.86
CA ILE A 51 -13.57 -5.59 5.20
C ILE A 51 -14.70 -4.57 5.16
N PHE A 52 -14.64 -3.61 4.24
CA PHE A 52 -15.72 -2.65 4.05
C PHE A 52 -17.00 -3.33 3.57
N GLY A 53 -16.92 -4.26 2.62
CA GLY A 53 -18.06 -5.04 2.13
C GLY A 53 -18.69 -5.96 3.20
N ASP A 54 -17.87 -6.61 4.02
CA ASP A 54 -18.37 -7.42 5.14
C ASP A 54 -18.98 -6.55 6.24
N TRP A 55 -18.48 -5.31 6.41
CA TRP A 55 -19.08 -4.34 7.32
C TRP A 55 -20.42 -3.80 6.78
N THR A 56 -20.53 -3.45 5.50
CA THR A 56 -21.78 -2.95 4.91
C THR A 56 -22.88 -4.01 4.90
N SER A 57 -22.52 -5.27 4.61
CA SER A 57 -23.45 -6.41 4.68
C SER A 57 -23.81 -6.85 6.10
N GLY A 58 -23.12 -6.33 7.12
CA GLY A 58 -23.35 -6.66 8.52
C GLY A 58 -22.69 -7.97 9.00
N LYS A 59 -21.97 -8.68 8.14
CA LYS A 59 -21.23 -9.91 8.47
C LYS A 59 -20.12 -9.67 9.49
N TYR A 60 -19.48 -8.49 9.44
CA TYR A 60 -18.38 -8.15 10.34
C TYR A 60 -18.54 -6.75 10.96
N ARG A 61 -18.82 -6.68 12.27
CA ARG A 61 -19.03 -5.42 13.02
C ARG A 61 -18.04 -5.20 14.16
N ALA A 62 -17.05 -6.08 14.33
CA ALA A 62 -16.07 -5.99 15.41
C ALA A 62 -15.03 -4.88 15.21
N ILE A 63 -14.87 -4.37 13.98
CA ILE A 63 -13.97 -3.27 13.67
C ILE A 63 -14.46 -1.93 14.25
N PRO A 64 -13.57 -1.12 14.86
CA PRO A 64 -13.92 0.22 15.32
C PRO A 64 -14.46 1.12 14.20
N VAL A 65 -15.49 1.91 14.50
CA VAL A 65 -16.10 2.85 13.54
C VAL A 65 -15.05 3.82 12.97
N LYS A 66 -14.12 4.28 13.79
CA LYS A 66 -13.01 5.14 13.35
C LYS A 66 -12.19 4.49 12.23
N SER A 67 -11.93 3.19 12.32
CA SER A 67 -11.17 2.45 11.32
C SER A 67 -11.94 2.32 10.02
N ILE A 68 -13.26 2.10 10.08
CA ILE A 68 -14.12 2.14 8.89
C ILE A 68 -14.12 3.52 8.22
N LEU A 69 -14.20 4.61 9.00
CA LEU A 69 -14.12 5.97 8.44
C LEU A 69 -12.81 6.22 7.70
N MET A 70 -11.67 5.75 8.25
CA MET A 70 -10.37 5.86 7.59
C MET A 70 -10.29 5.02 6.32
N ILE A 71 -10.88 3.82 6.33
CA ILE A 71 -10.96 2.94 5.15
C ILE A 71 -11.79 3.59 4.05
N ILE A 72 -12.98 4.12 4.38
CA ILE A 72 -13.83 4.84 3.43
C ILE A 72 -13.08 6.05 2.85
N GLY A 73 -12.44 6.86 3.69
CA GLY A 73 -11.64 7.99 3.24
C GLY A 73 -10.52 7.60 2.28
N GLY A 74 -9.79 6.52 2.58
CA GLY A 74 -8.76 5.97 1.68
C GLY A 74 -9.31 5.48 0.35
N ILE A 75 -10.46 4.78 0.36
CA ILE A 75 -11.12 4.28 -0.84
C ILE A 75 -11.62 5.43 -1.72
N LEU A 76 -12.29 6.42 -1.13
CA LEU A 76 -12.82 7.58 -1.87
C LEU A 76 -11.69 8.36 -2.54
N TYR A 77 -10.59 8.59 -1.82
CA TYR A 77 -9.39 9.23 -2.37
C TYR A 77 -8.82 8.46 -3.56
N PHE A 78 -8.79 7.11 -3.50
CA PHE A 78 -8.30 6.29 -4.60
C PHE A 78 -9.20 6.32 -5.84
N VAL A 79 -10.53 6.34 -5.66
CA VAL A 79 -11.51 6.30 -6.77
C VAL A 79 -11.66 7.64 -7.45
N SER A 80 -11.74 8.73 -6.68
CA SER A 80 -11.81 10.10 -7.20
C SER A 80 -11.00 11.04 -6.29
N PRO A 81 -9.68 11.18 -6.55
CA PRO A 81 -8.84 12.08 -5.75
C PRO A 81 -9.28 13.54 -5.88
N VAL A 82 -9.89 13.92 -7.00
CA VAL A 82 -10.27 15.30 -7.31
C VAL A 82 -11.47 15.76 -6.50
N ASP A 83 -12.53 14.95 -6.41
CA ASP A 83 -13.80 15.39 -5.78
C ASP A 83 -13.70 15.59 -4.25
N ALA A 84 -12.80 14.88 -3.56
CA ALA A 84 -12.66 14.98 -2.10
C ALA A 84 -11.70 16.09 -1.63
N ILE A 85 -10.77 16.50 -2.50
CA ILE A 85 -9.70 17.46 -2.17
C ILE A 85 -10.08 18.89 -2.55
N THR A 86 -10.72 19.10 -3.72
CA THR A 86 -11.02 20.44 -4.24
C THR A 86 -11.98 21.23 -3.37
N ASP A 87 -12.84 20.55 -2.60
CA ASP A 87 -13.83 21.21 -1.73
C ASP A 87 -13.28 21.60 -0.34
N PHE A 88 -12.09 21.10 0.07
CA PHE A 88 -11.62 21.27 1.45
C PHE A 88 -10.29 22.01 1.64
N ILE A 89 -9.34 22.01 0.70
CA ILE A 89 -8.00 22.61 0.96
C ILE A 89 -7.34 23.20 -0.31
N PRO A 90 -7.03 24.51 -0.39
CA PRO A 90 -6.35 25.12 -1.53
C PRO A 90 -4.82 24.87 -1.61
N VAL A 91 -4.24 24.03 -0.74
CA VAL A 91 -2.79 23.84 -0.58
C VAL A 91 -2.43 22.39 -0.20
N VAL A 92 -2.56 21.43 -1.11
CA VAL A 92 -1.95 20.10 -0.94
C VAL A 92 -1.31 19.68 -2.26
N GLY A 93 -0.08 20.13 -2.50
CA GLY A 93 0.68 19.85 -3.72
C GLY A 93 1.81 18.82 -3.56
N LEU A 94 1.82 17.98 -2.52
CA LEU A 94 3.01 17.14 -2.20
C LEU A 94 2.73 15.71 -1.72
N LEU A 95 1.49 15.22 -1.75
CA LEU A 95 1.19 13.82 -1.39
C LEU A 95 1.02 13.00 -2.67
N ASP A 96 1.93 12.05 -2.90
CA ASP A 96 1.81 11.02 -3.94
C ASP A 96 0.72 10.02 -3.52
N ASP A 97 -0.17 9.63 -4.44
CA ASP A 97 -1.43 8.90 -4.16
C ASP A 97 -1.21 7.55 -3.45
N ALA A 98 -0.06 6.91 -3.69
CA ALA A 98 0.34 5.67 -3.03
C ALA A 98 0.63 5.85 -1.52
N THR A 99 1.00 7.06 -1.10
CA THR A 99 1.33 7.38 0.29
C THR A 99 0.07 7.34 1.17
N ILE A 100 -1.06 7.87 0.67
CA ILE A 100 -2.33 7.90 1.41
C ILE A 100 -2.82 6.48 1.73
N ILE A 101 -2.84 5.59 0.73
CA ILE A 101 -3.23 4.19 0.93
C ILE A 101 -2.28 3.48 1.89
N GLY A 102 -0.98 3.75 1.79
CA GLY A 102 0.01 3.24 2.73
C GLY A 102 -0.25 3.69 4.18
N LEU A 103 -0.62 4.95 4.38
CA LEU A 103 -0.95 5.52 5.68
C LEU A 103 -2.23 4.93 6.26
N VAL A 104 -3.31 4.86 5.48
CA VAL A 104 -4.58 4.24 5.90
C VAL A 104 -4.34 2.79 6.31
N PHE A 105 -3.65 2.02 5.47
CA PHE A 105 -3.33 0.62 5.74
C PHE A 105 -2.54 0.46 7.04
N ARG A 106 -1.52 1.31 7.27
CA ARG A 106 -0.73 1.30 8.50
C ARG A 106 -1.58 1.65 9.72
N GLN A 107 -2.51 2.59 9.58
CA GLN A 107 -3.34 3.07 10.69
C GLN A 107 -4.40 2.04 11.12
N VAL A 108 -4.87 1.20 10.19
CA VAL A 108 -5.87 0.14 10.46
C VAL A 108 -5.28 -1.27 10.51
N SER A 109 -3.95 -1.42 10.48
CA SER A 109 -3.31 -2.73 10.29
C SER A 109 -3.65 -3.75 11.39
N SER A 110 -3.84 -3.31 12.63
CA SER A 110 -4.26 -4.18 13.73
C SER A 110 -5.69 -4.71 13.53
N ASP A 111 -6.61 -3.85 13.10
CA ASP A 111 -8.00 -4.23 12.85
C ASP A 111 -8.10 -5.15 11.63
N LEU A 112 -7.27 -4.90 10.62
CA LEU A 112 -7.14 -5.76 9.45
C LEU A 112 -6.60 -7.16 9.80
N ALA A 113 -5.70 -7.26 10.78
CA ALA A 113 -5.21 -8.56 11.25
C ALA A 113 -6.34 -9.38 11.90
N LEU A 114 -7.11 -8.75 12.80
CA LEU A 114 -8.28 -9.38 13.43
C LEU A 114 -9.34 -9.79 12.41
N TYR A 115 -9.58 -8.95 11.40
CA TYR A 115 -10.48 -9.28 10.30
C TYR A 115 -10.00 -10.48 9.48
N LYS A 116 -8.70 -10.55 9.16
CA LYS A 116 -8.13 -11.72 8.45
C LYS A 116 -8.31 -13.00 9.25
N GLU A 117 -8.04 -12.96 10.55
CA GLU A 117 -8.24 -14.12 11.44
C GLU A 117 -9.71 -14.56 11.47
N TRP A 118 -10.64 -13.61 11.58
CA TRP A 118 -12.08 -13.90 11.50
C TRP A 118 -12.45 -14.54 10.16
N LYS A 119 -12.01 -13.94 9.04
CA LYS A 119 -12.34 -14.43 7.70
C LYS A 119 -11.79 -15.82 7.43
N GLN A 120 -10.58 -16.13 7.90
CA GLN A 120 -10.01 -17.48 7.82
C GLN A 120 -10.82 -18.52 8.60
N LYS A 121 -11.34 -18.14 9.77
CA LYS A 121 -12.21 -19.00 10.56
C LYS A 121 -13.53 -19.28 9.83
N GLU A 122 -14.19 -18.26 9.28
CA GLU A 122 -15.42 -18.44 8.50
C GLU A 122 -15.22 -19.42 7.32
N PHE A 123 -14.16 -19.24 6.52
CA PHE A 123 -13.87 -20.13 5.39
C PHE A 123 -13.47 -21.57 5.77
N SER A 124 -13.04 -21.80 7.01
CA SER A 124 -12.69 -23.15 7.49
C SER A 124 -13.90 -23.91 8.05
N GLN A 125 -15.07 -23.26 8.15
CA GLN A 125 -16.31 -23.82 8.69
C GLN A 125 -17.35 -24.14 7.60
N GLU A 126 -17.05 -23.85 6.33
CA GLU A 126 -17.79 -24.28 5.14
C GLU A 126 -17.13 -25.51 4.50
#